data_AF-A0A0T5ZNT2-F1
#
_entry.id   AF-A0A0T5ZNT2-F1
#
_cell.length_a   1.000
_cell.length_b   1.000
_cell.length_c   1.000
_cell.angle_alpha   90.00
_cell.angle_beta   90.00
_cell.angle_gamma   90.00
#
_symmetry.space_group_name_H-M   'P 1'
#
loop_
_entity.id
_entity.type
_entity.pdbx_description
1 polymer ?
#
loop_
_entity_poly.entity_id
_entity_poly.type
_entity_poly.pdbx_seq_one_letter_code
_entity_poly.pdbx_strand_id
1 'polypeptide(L)'
;MTRQRSHDPAGRATDREVGVVAAVLVAGSEKAAAHRLGLSHSTVKHHLANARYKVGAATTAQLVWILAPRLPDPEGVQTDD
;
A
#
# COMPACT_ATOMS: atom_id res chain seq x y z
N MET A 1 11.65 21.56 -18.58
CA MET A 1 11.18 20.22 -19.04
C MET A 1 10.50 19.52 -17.87
N THR A 2 9.17 19.56 -17.75
CA THR A 2 8.49 18.81 -16.67
C THR A 2 7.06 18.43 -17.08
N ARG A 3 6.95 17.38 -17.89
CA ARG A 3 5.67 16.69 -18.16
C ARG A 3 5.78 15.24 -17.70
N GLN A 4 5.89 15.01 -16.38
CA GLN A 4 5.95 13.64 -15.82
C GLN A 4 4.91 13.35 -14.73
N ARG A 5 4.14 14.34 -14.24
CA ARG A 5 3.16 14.09 -13.15
C ARG A 5 1.91 13.35 -13.62
N SER A 6 1.58 13.38 -14.91
CA SER A 6 0.33 12.78 -15.42
C SER A 6 0.41 11.27 -15.66
N HIS A 7 1.60 10.66 -15.58
CA HIS A 7 1.81 9.27 -15.98
C HIS A 7 2.43 8.37 -14.91
N ASP A 8 2.56 8.82 -13.67
CA ASP A 8 2.99 7.95 -12.58
C ASP A 8 1.76 7.20 -12.01
N PRO A 9 1.58 5.89 -12.30
CA PRO A 9 0.49 5.11 -11.72
C PRO A 9 0.63 5.01 -10.20
N ALA A 10 1.85 5.02 -9.65
CA ALA A 10 2.07 4.94 -8.21
C ALA A 10 1.55 6.21 -7.51
N GLY A 11 1.69 7.38 -8.14
CA GLY A 11 1.19 8.67 -7.65
C GLY A 11 -0.34 8.77 -7.49
N ARG A 12 -1.11 7.83 -8.06
CA ARG A 12 -2.58 7.81 -7.94
C ARG A 12 -3.07 7.20 -6.61
N ALA A 13 -2.26 6.36 -5.97
CA ALA A 13 -2.59 5.84 -4.65
C ALA A 13 -2.40 6.93 -3.59
N THR A 14 -3.30 6.96 -2.61
CA THR A 14 -3.15 7.84 -1.44
C THR A 14 -2.12 7.28 -0.47
N ASP A 15 -1.53 8.13 0.38
CA ASP A 15 -0.59 7.66 1.41
C ASP A 15 -1.24 6.67 2.37
N ARG A 16 -2.54 6.82 2.66
CA ARG A 16 -3.28 5.84 3.47
C ARG A 16 -3.37 4.47 2.80
N GLU A 17 -3.64 4.44 1.50
CA GLU A 17 -3.67 3.20 0.73
C GLU A 17 -2.27 2.55 0.66
N VAL A 18 -1.22 3.34 0.44
CA VAL A 18 0.17 2.85 0.47
C VAL A 18 0.52 2.28 1.84
N GLY A 19 0.17 2.97 2.92
CA GLY A 19 0.40 2.50 4.30
C GLY A 19 -0.34 1.19 4.62
N VAL A 20 -1.56 1.00 4.11
CA VAL A 20 -2.28 -0.27 4.26
C VAL A 20 -1.60 -1.39 3.47
N VAL A 21 -1.15 -1.13 2.24
CA VAL A 21 -0.38 -2.12 1.44
C VAL A 21 0.90 -2.52 2.18
N ALA A 22 1.66 -1.55 2.69
CA ALA A 22 2.87 -1.79 3.47
C ALA A 22 2.58 -2.64 4.72
N ALA A 23 1.54 -2.29 5.49
CA ALA A 23 1.16 -3.05 6.68
C ALA A 23 0.77 -4.50 6.35
N VAL A 24 0.11 -4.74 5.21
CA VAL A 24 -0.25 -6.10 4.75
C VAL A 24 1.00 -6.90 4.37
N LEU A 25 1.96 -6.27 3.68
CA LEU A 25 3.23 -6.92 3.33
C LEU A 25 4.02 -7.31 4.58
N VAL A 26 4.16 -6.38 5.53
CA VAL A 26 4.91 -6.62 6.78
C VAL A 26 4.20 -7.64 7.68
N ALA A 27 2.86 -7.61 7.74
CA ALA A 27 2.08 -8.50 8.61
C ALA A 27 1.78 -9.86 7.98
N GLY A 28 2.02 -10.05 6.67
CA GLY A 28 1.74 -11.28 5.93
C GLY A 28 0.25 -11.62 5.74
N SER A 29 -0.68 -10.82 6.29
CA SER A 29 -2.12 -11.01 6.09
C SER A 29 -2.92 -9.73 6.33
N GLU A 30 -4.06 -9.61 5.64
CA GLU A 30 -5.01 -8.51 5.83
C GLU A 30 -5.55 -8.43 7.26
N LYS A 31 -5.76 -9.58 7.92
CA LYS A 31 -6.27 -9.64 9.29
C LYS A 31 -5.24 -9.13 10.30
N ALA A 32 -3.98 -9.53 10.14
CA ALA A 32 -2.90 -9.04 11.00
C ALA A 32 -2.63 -7.55 10.76
N ALA A 33 -2.69 -7.08 9.51
CA ALA A 33 -2.60 -5.66 9.20
C ALA A 33 -3.76 -4.85 9.81
N ALA A 34 -4.99 -5.37 9.73
CA ALA A 34 -6.15 -4.74 10.37
C ALA A 34 -5.95 -4.56 11.88
N HIS A 35 -5.47 -5.61 12.56
CA HIS A 35 -5.14 -5.56 13.98
C HIS A 35 -4.06 -4.51 14.29
N ARG A 36 -2.96 -4.48 13.51
CA ARG A 36 -1.86 -3.51 13.69
C ARG A 36 -2.29 -2.06 13.44
N LEU A 37 -3.21 -1.84 12.49
CA LEU A 37 -3.67 -0.50 12.11
C LEU A 37 -4.89 -0.01 12.91
N GLY A 38 -5.45 -0.83 13.80
CA GLY A 38 -6.70 -0.51 14.49
C GLY A 38 -7.89 -0.37 13.54
N LEU A 39 -7.91 -1.14 12.45
CA LEU A 39 -8.96 -1.11 11.43
C LEU A 39 -9.78 -2.40 11.44
N SER A 40 -10.99 -2.32 10.86
CA SER A 40 -11.72 -3.53 10.50
C SER A 40 -11.07 -4.24 9.31
N HIS A 41 -11.24 -5.55 9.21
CA HIS A 41 -10.75 -6.34 8.07
C HIS A 41 -11.38 -5.89 6.74
N SER A 42 -12.66 -5.50 6.74
CA SER A 42 -13.34 -4.99 5.54
C SER A 42 -12.78 -3.63 5.09
N THR A 43 -12.38 -2.76 6.02
CA THR A 43 -11.70 -1.50 5.68
C THR A 43 -10.35 -1.74 5.01
N VAL A 44 -9.57 -2.73 5.47
CA VAL A 44 -8.32 -3.12 4.81
C VAL A 44 -8.57 -3.60 3.38
N LYS A 45 -9.53 -4.52 3.18
CA LYS A 45 -9.93 -4.98 1.85
C LYS A 45 -10.35 -3.85 0.92
N HIS A 46 -11.12 -2.90 1.45
CA HIS A 46 -11.55 -1.73 0.68
C HIS A 46 -10.37 -0.87 0.23
N HIS A 47 -9.42 -0.58 1.13
CA HIS A 47 -8.21 0.15 0.77
C HIS A 47 -7.37 -0.59 -0.29
N LEU A 48 -7.17 -1.91 -0.16
CA LEU A 48 -6.43 -2.70 -1.16
C LEU A 48 -7.11 -2.69 -2.54
N ALA A 49 -8.43 -2.83 -2.58
CA ALA A 49 -9.21 -2.80 -3.80
C ALA A 49 -9.15 -1.42 -4.48
N ASN A 50 -9.33 -0.33 -3.71
CA ASN A 50 -9.23 1.03 -4.23
C ASN A 50 -7.82 1.36 -4.71
N ALA A 51 -6.78 0.96 -3.97
CA ALA A 51 -5.39 1.15 -4.37
C ALA A 51 -5.13 0.49 -5.73
N ARG A 52 -5.54 -0.78 -5.89
CA ARG A 52 -5.45 -1.52 -7.16
C ARG A 52 -6.18 -0.80 -8.29
N TYR A 53 -7.42 -0.40 -8.06
CA TYR A 53 -8.22 0.33 -9.04
C TYR A 53 -7.53 1.63 -9.49
N LYS A 54 -7.05 2.45 -8.54
CA LYS A 54 -6.41 3.74 -8.81
C LYS A 54 -5.12 3.61 -9.60
N VAL A 55 -4.29 2.61 -9.29
CA VAL A 55 -3.01 2.40 -9.99
C VAL A 55 -3.15 1.57 -11.26
N GLY A 56 -4.33 0.99 -11.52
CA GLY A 56 -4.58 0.12 -12.68
C GLY A 56 -4.02 -1.30 -12.53
N ALA A 57 -3.87 -1.80 -11.30
CA ALA A 57 -3.35 -3.14 -11.03
C ALA A 57 -4.44 -4.22 -11.04
N ALA A 58 -4.26 -5.25 -11.87
CA ALA A 58 -5.13 -6.42 -11.95
C ALA A 58 -4.81 -7.49 -10.90
N THR A 59 -3.66 -7.40 -10.22
CA THR A 59 -3.26 -8.33 -9.16
C THR A 59 -2.58 -7.59 -8.00
N THR A 60 -2.51 -8.23 -6.83
CA THR A 60 -1.77 -7.68 -5.68
C THR A 60 -0.27 -7.63 -5.96
N ALA A 61 0.29 -8.60 -6.71
CA ALA A 61 1.68 -8.54 -7.14
C ALA A 61 1.97 -7.31 -8.01
N GLN A 62 1.08 -7.00 -8.97
CA GLN A 62 1.20 -5.78 -9.78
C GLN A 62 1.09 -4.51 -8.95
N LEU A 63 0.16 -4.49 -7.97
CA LEU A 63 0.05 -3.37 -7.04
C LEU A 63 1.36 -3.12 -6.30
N VAL A 64 1.97 -4.18 -5.75
CA VAL A 64 3.23 -4.09 -5.01
C VAL A 64 4.37 -3.63 -5.93
N TRP A 65 4.44 -4.17 -7.15
CA TRP A 65 5.46 -3.75 -8.12
C TRP A 65 5.33 -2.27 -8.49
N ILE A 66 4.12 -1.78 -8.74
CA ILE A 66 3.86 -0.37 -9.05
C ILE A 66 4.19 0.52 -7.85
N LEU A 67 3.81 0.11 -6.65
CA LEU A 67 4.01 0.90 -5.43
C LEU A 67 5.41 0.78 -4.84
N ALA A 68 6.29 -0.09 -5.36
CA ALA A 68 7.63 -0.32 -4.82
C ALA A 68 8.41 0.96 -4.49
N PRO A 69 8.41 2.03 -5.33
CA PRO A 69 9.12 3.28 -5.01
C PRO A 69 8.52 4.08 -3.84
N ARG A 70 7.30 3.76 -3.41
CA ARG A 70 6.56 4.44 -2.32
C ARG A 70 6.42 3.60 -1.06
N LEU A 71 6.77 2.31 -1.12
CA LEU A 71 6.70 1.45 0.03
C LEU A 71 7.87 1.79 0.98
N PRO A 72 7.61 1.88 2.30
CA PRO A 72 8.69 2.04 3.26
C PRO A 72 9.58 0.79 3.25
N ASP A 73 10.85 0.95 3.57
CA ASP A 73 11.75 -0.18 3.75
C ASP A 73 11.20 -1.12 4.84
N PRO A 74 11.15 -2.44 4.59
CA PRO A 74 10.56 -3.39 5.52
C PRO A 74 11.33 -3.49 6.85
N GLU A 75 12.59 -3.02 6.88
CA GLU A 75 13.46 -3.03 8.05
C GLU A 75 13.38 -1.77 8.92
N GLY A 76 12.51 -0.81 8.58
CA GLY A 76 12.26 0.40 9.37
C GLY A 76 11.46 0.18 10.66
N VAL A 77 11.49 -1.02 11.26
CA VAL A 77 10.97 -1.25 12.61
C VAL A 77 11.95 -0.59 13.57
N GLN A 78 11.65 0.63 13.99
CA GLN A 78 12.14 1.13 15.27
C GLN A 78 11.63 0.15 16.33
N THR A 79 12.51 -0.74 16.77
CA THR A 79 12.49 -1.23 18.14
C THR A 79 12.74 0.00 19.00
N ASP A 80 11.66 0.65 19.41
CA ASP A 80 11.71 1.58 20.54
C ASP A 80 12.08 0.74 21.78
N ASP A 81 13.26 1.02 22.34
CA ASP A 81 13.69 0.66 23.71
C ASP A 81 12.90 1.49 24.74
#